data_AF-A0A358M5G9-F1
#
_entry.id   AF-A0A358M5G9-F1
#
_cell.length_a   1.000
_cell.length_b   1.000
_cell.length_c   1.000
_cell.angle_alpha   90.00
_cell.angle_beta   90.00
_cell.angle_gamma   90.00
#
_symmetry.space_group_name_H-M   'P 1'
#
loop_
_entity.id
_entity.type
_entity.pdbx_description
1 polymer ?
#
loop_
_entity_poly.entity_id
_entity_poly.type
_entity_poly.pdbx_seq_one_letter_code
_entity_poly.pdbx_strand_id
1 'polypeptide(L)'
;MDLRRSRQPKQLTVFLWLCVWAFACLPLFTDKLFDAHDISYHLNRIEGIAAALRDGQFPVRIHPNILNDYGYANSIFYPELFLYLPGALRALGV
;
A
#
# COMPACT_ATOMS: atom_id res chain seq x y z
N MET A 1 -9.64 -19.91 47.37
CA MET A 1 -10.26 -18.91 46.48
C MET A 1 -9.56 -19.07 45.14
N ASP A 2 -10.06 -20.00 44.33
CA ASP A 2 -9.36 -20.51 43.15
C ASP A 2 -9.69 -19.60 41.96
N LEU A 3 -8.75 -18.70 41.62
CA LEU A 3 -8.86 -17.85 40.43
C LEU A 3 -8.66 -18.71 39.20
N ARG A 4 -9.75 -19.31 38.72
CA ARG A 4 -9.84 -20.08 37.49
C ARG A 4 -9.43 -19.18 36.32
N ARG A 5 -8.12 -19.12 36.04
CA ARG A 5 -7.54 -18.42 34.91
C ARG A 5 -8.05 -19.14 33.67
N SER A 6 -9.16 -18.67 33.11
CA SER A 6 -9.72 -19.24 31.89
C SER A 6 -8.64 -19.14 30.83
N ARG A 7 -8.11 -20.28 30.39
CA ARG A 7 -7.29 -20.35 29.20
C ARG A 7 -8.22 -20.01 28.04
N GLN A 8 -8.28 -18.72 27.68
CA GLN A 8 -8.96 -18.27 26.48
C GLN A 8 -8.52 -19.20 25.33
N PRO A 9 -9.45 -19.82 24.60
CA PRO A 9 -9.08 -20.68 23.49
C PRO A 9 -8.38 -19.80 22.45
N LYS A 10 -7.07 -19.99 22.28
CA LYS A 10 -6.24 -19.20 21.35
C LYS A 10 -6.87 -19.09 19.95
N GLN A 11 -7.59 -20.13 19.54
CA GLN A 11 -8.35 -20.19 18.29
C GLN A 11 -9.47 -19.13 18.20
N LEU A 12 -10.23 -18.92 19.29
CA LEU A 12 -11.26 -17.89 19.34
C LEU A 12 -10.63 -16.50 19.24
N THR A 13 -9.52 -16.28 19.94
CA THR A 13 -8.79 -15.00 19.87
C THR A 13 -8.30 -14.72 18.45
N VAL A 14 -7.67 -15.71 17.79
CA VAL A 14 -7.23 -15.57 16.40
C VAL A 14 -8.41 -15.29 15.46
N PHE A 15 -9.50 -16.03 15.62
CA PHE A 15 -10.71 -15.82 14.81
C PHE A 15 -11.27 -14.40 14.97
N LEU A 16 -11.36 -13.89 16.20
CA LEU A 16 -11.82 -12.52 16.46
C LEU A 16 -10.89 -11.48 15.82
N TRP A 17 -9.57 -11.68 15.87
CA TRP A 17 -8.62 -10.81 15.20
C TRP A 17 -8.78 -10.80 13.68
N LEU A 18 -9.05 -11.95 13.06
CA LEU A 18 -9.34 -12.03 11.63
C LEU A 18 -10.63 -11.28 11.26
N CYS A 19 -11.67 -11.40 12.08
CA CYS A 19 -12.92 -10.67 11.88
C CYS A 19 -12.72 -9.14 11.98
N VAL A 20 -11.97 -8.67 12.99
CA VAL A 20 -11.65 -7.25 13.15
C VAL A 20 -10.82 -6.74 11.97
N TRP A 21 -9.82 -7.50 11.54
CA TRP A 21 -9.00 -7.16 10.37
C TRP A 21 -9.85 -7.06 9.09
N ALA A 22 -10.69 -8.06 8.81
CA ALA A 22 -11.57 -8.05 7.65
C ALA A 22 -12.56 -6.88 7.68
N PHE A 23 -13.13 -6.58 8.85
CA PHE A 23 -14.03 -5.44 9.04
C PHE A 23 -13.31 -4.11 8.81
N ALA A 24 -12.10 -3.95 9.33
CA ALA A 24 -11.29 -2.74 9.14
C ALA A 24 -10.91 -2.49 7.67
N CYS A 25 -10.82 -3.56 6.85
CA CYS A 25 -10.55 -3.46 5.43
C CYS A 25 -11.79 -3.18 4.56
N LEU A 26 -13.02 -3.23 5.10
CA LEU A 26 -14.24 -3.00 4.31
C LEU A 26 -14.23 -1.67 3.52
N PRO A 27 -13.78 -0.53 4.08
CA PRO A 27 -13.72 0.73 3.33
C PRO A 27 -12.77 0.71 2.14
N LEU A 28 -11.84 -0.25 2.07
CA LEU A 28 -10.91 -0.38 0.94
C LEU A 28 -11.57 -0.97 -0.31
N PHE A 29 -12.76 -1.58 -0.18
CA PHE A 29 -13.50 -2.18 -1.29
C PHE A 29 -14.59 -1.25 -1.84
N THR A 30 -14.28 0.04 -1.95
CA THR A 30 -15.15 1.03 -2.60
C THR A 30 -14.52 1.53 -3.88
N ASP A 31 -15.34 2.03 -4.80
CA ASP A 31 -14.92 2.69 -6.04
C ASP A 31 -14.48 4.15 -5.82
N LYS A 32 -14.40 4.59 -4.56
CA LYS A 32 -14.10 5.96 -4.19
C LYS A 32 -12.71 6.07 -3.60
N LEU A 33 -12.01 7.11 -4.01
CA LEU A 33 -10.82 7.56 -3.34
C LEU A 33 -11.22 8.52 -2.21
N PHE A 34 -10.87 8.16 -0.98
CA PHE A 34 -11.08 9.06 0.16
C PHE A 34 -10.07 10.19 0.13
N ASP A 35 -10.53 11.39 0.47
CA ASP A 35 -9.64 12.52 0.67
C ASP A 35 -8.76 12.25 1.90
N ALA A 36 -7.46 12.29 1.69
CA ALA A 36 -6.46 12.10 2.72
C ALA A 36 -5.29 13.03 2.42
N HIS A 37 -4.66 13.56 3.47
CA HIS A 37 -3.62 14.58 3.35
C HIS A 37 -2.53 14.25 2.30
N ASP A 38 -2.12 12.98 2.22
CA ASP A 38 -1.03 12.53 1.35
C ASP A 38 -1.49 11.72 0.13
N ILE A 39 -2.80 11.71 -0.18
CA ILE A 39 -3.32 10.84 -1.24
C ILE A 39 -2.68 11.16 -2.60
N SER A 40 -2.56 12.45 -2.94
CA SER A 40 -1.93 12.92 -4.17
C SER A 40 -0.47 12.50 -4.26
N TYR A 41 0.25 12.48 -3.13
CA TYR A 41 1.63 12.03 -3.10
C TYR A 41 1.75 10.53 -3.32
N HIS A 42 0.90 9.72 -2.69
CA HIS A 42 0.86 8.27 -2.92
C HIS A 42 0.49 7.91 -4.35
N LEU A 43 -0.48 8.60 -4.96
CA LEU A 43 -0.81 8.43 -6.37
C LEU A 43 0.37 8.79 -7.27
N ASN A 44 1.06 9.90 -7.00
CA ASN A 44 2.22 10.32 -7.78
C ASN A 44 3.35 9.27 -7.76
N ARG A 45 3.54 8.57 -6.63
CA ARG A 45 4.49 7.45 -6.51
C ARG A 45 4.09 6.23 -7.33
N ILE A 46 2.80 5.91 -7.39
CA ILE A 46 2.28 4.84 -8.23
C ILE A 46 2.51 5.18 -9.71
N GLU A 47 2.21 6.42 -10.12
CA GLU A 47 2.52 6.90 -11.46
C GLU A 47 4.01 6.90 -11.77
N GLY A 48 4.86 7.24 -10.79
CA GLY A 48 6.31 7.26 -10.97
C GLY A 48 6.91 5.88 -11.12
N ILE A 49 6.41 4.89 -10.38
CA ILE A 49 6.73 3.48 -10.61
C ILE A 49 6.27 3.07 -12.01
N ALA A 50 5.04 3.40 -12.41
CA ALA A 50 4.51 3.03 -13.71
C ALA A 50 5.34 3.62 -14.87
N ALA A 51 5.71 4.90 -14.78
CA ALA A 51 6.57 5.56 -15.77
C ALA A 51 7.95 4.91 -15.84
N ALA A 52 8.59 4.70 -14.69
CA ALA A 52 9.89 4.06 -14.62
C ALA A 52 9.88 2.61 -15.17
N LEU A 53 8.83 1.84 -14.91
CA LEU A 53 8.68 0.48 -15.45
C LEU A 53 8.52 0.50 -16.96
N ARG A 54 7.75 1.46 -17.52
CA ARG A 54 7.63 1.66 -18.98
C ARG A 54 8.97 2.04 -19.61
N ASP A 55 9.81 2.77 -18.89
CA ASP A 55 11.18 3.12 -19.30
C ASP A 55 12.19 1.98 -19.07
N GLY A 56 11.74 0.81 -18.59
CA GLY A 56 12.58 -0.37 -18.38
C GLY A 56 13.41 -0.36 -17.10
N GLN A 57 13.15 0.56 -16.16
CA GLN A 57 13.86 0.63 -14.88
C GLN A 57 13.28 -0.35 -13.86
N PHE A 58 14.03 -1.41 -13.55
CA PHE A 58 13.73 -2.33 -12.45
C PHE A 58 15.01 -2.74 -11.68
N PRO A 59 15.05 -2.60 -10.33
CA PRO A 59 14.07 -1.91 -9.50
C PRO A 59 14.05 -0.40 -9.78
N VAL A 60 12.90 0.24 -9.58
CA VAL A 60 12.71 1.68 -9.68
C VAL A 60 13.59 2.39 -8.65
N ARG A 61 14.52 3.22 -9.10
CA ARG A 61 15.42 4.02 -8.25
C ARG A 61 15.05 5.49 -8.33
N ILE A 62 14.89 5.99 -9.55
CA ILE A 62 14.47 7.35 -9.86
C ILE A 62 13.04 7.32 -10.38
N HIS A 63 12.16 8.10 -9.77
CA HIS A 63 10.81 8.33 -10.25
C HIS A 63 10.86 9.52 -11.22
N PRO A 64 10.69 9.31 -12.53
CA PRO A 64 11.00 10.33 -13.53
C PRO A 64 10.04 11.52 -13.48
N ASN A 65 8.79 11.30 -13.07
CA ASN A 65 7.70 12.27 -13.07
C ASN A 65 7.61 13.15 -11.82
N ILE A 66 8.48 12.94 -10.83
CA ILE A 66 8.48 13.73 -9.58
C ILE A 66 9.37 14.96 -9.77
N LEU A 67 9.02 16.05 -9.08
CA LEU A 67 9.68 17.36 -9.17
C LEU A 67 9.63 17.93 -10.60
N ASN A 68 8.45 18.09 -11.22
CA ASN A 68 8.32 18.62 -12.59
C ASN A 68 9.17 17.86 -13.62
N ASP A 69 9.10 16.53 -13.60
CA ASP A 69 9.84 15.64 -14.51
C ASP A 69 11.38 15.68 -14.42
N TYR A 70 11.95 16.35 -13.40
CA TYR A 70 13.40 16.32 -13.16
C TYR A 70 13.88 15.01 -12.52
N GLY A 71 12.95 14.22 -11.99
CA GLY A 71 13.22 12.97 -11.31
C GLY A 71 13.46 13.12 -9.82
N TYR A 72 13.06 12.12 -9.04
CA TYR A 72 13.30 12.08 -7.60
C TYR A 72 13.65 10.67 -7.12
N ALA A 73 14.62 10.56 -6.20
CA ALA A 73 15.09 9.29 -5.65
C ALA A 73 14.16 8.76 -4.54
N ASN A 74 12.87 8.66 -4.86
CA ASN A 74 11.81 8.44 -3.88
C ASN A 74 11.94 7.10 -3.14
N SER A 75 12.35 6.06 -3.86
CA SER A 75 12.57 4.69 -3.36
C SER A 75 13.61 4.59 -2.24
N ILE A 76 14.51 5.58 -2.12
CA ILE A 76 15.53 5.63 -1.06
C ILE A 76 14.91 6.10 0.26
N PHE A 77 13.98 7.05 0.21
CA PHE A 77 13.39 7.67 1.39
C PHE A 77 12.12 6.96 1.85
N TYR A 78 11.38 6.35 0.92
CA TYR A 78 10.08 5.75 1.19
C TYR A 78 9.99 4.33 0.60
N PRO A 79 9.69 3.31 1.42
CA PRO A 79 9.50 1.94 0.93
C PRO A 79 8.35 1.82 -0.08
N GLU A 80 8.57 1.02 -1.13
CA GLU A 80 7.66 0.94 -2.29
C GLU A 80 7.18 -0.47 -2.63
N LEU A 81 7.53 -1.48 -1.83
CA LEU A 81 7.24 -2.88 -2.15
C LEU A 81 5.76 -3.13 -2.52
N PHE A 82 4.83 -2.60 -1.72
CA PHE A 82 3.40 -2.76 -1.97
C PHE A 82 2.85 -1.82 -3.05
N LEU A 83 3.60 -0.78 -3.44
CA LEU A 83 3.23 0.12 -4.53
C LEU A 83 3.62 -0.42 -5.92
N TYR A 84 4.50 -1.45 -5.98
CA TYR A 84 4.79 -2.12 -7.24
C TYR A 84 3.58 -2.79 -7.86
N LEU A 85 2.66 -3.35 -7.07
CA LEU A 85 1.44 -3.97 -7.58
C LEU A 85 0.56 -2.94 -8.33
N PRO A 86 0.09 -1.84 -7.70
CA PRO A 86 -0.68 -0.82 -8.41
C PRO A 86 0.15 -0.12 -9.51
N GLY A 87 1.46 0.08 -9.30
CA GLY A 87 2.34 0.69 -10.31
C GLY A 87 2.48 -0.16 -11.58
N ALA A 88 2.58 -1.49 -11.43
CA ALA A 88 2.63 -2.41 -12.56
C ALA A 88 1.28 -2.48 -13.30
N LEU A 89 0.16 -2.54 -12.58
CA LEU A 89 -1.17 -2.47 -13.18
C LEU A 89 -1.35 -1.18 -14.00
N ARG A 90 -0.94 -0.05 -13.41
CA ARG A 90 -0.94 1.25 -14.10
C ARG A 90 0.00 1.29 -15.30
N ALA A 91 1.16 0.64 -15.24
CA ALA A 91 2.07 0.52 -16.39
C ALA A 91 1.43 -0.25 -17.56
N LEU A 92 0.57 -1.22 -17.25
CA LEU A 92 -0.18 -2.03 -18.22
C LEU A 92 -1.46 -1.34 -18.73
N GLY A 93 -1.81 -0.16 -18.23
CA GLY A 93 -2.98 0.61 -18.67
C GLY A 93 -4.30 0.24 -17.98
N VAL A 94 -4.23 -0.39 -16.80
CA VAL A 94 -5.37 -0.59 -15.88
C VAL A 94 -5.46 0.58 -14.92
#